data_AF-A0A1D6L691-F1
#
_entry.id   AF-A0A1D6L691-F1
#
_cell.length_a   1.000
_cell.length_b   1.000
_cell.length_c   1.000
_cell.angle_alpha   90.00
_cell.angle_beta   90.00
_cell.angle_gamma   90.00
#
_symmetry.space_group_name_H-M   'P 1'
#
loop_
_entity.id
_entity.type
_entity.pdbx_description
1 polymer ?
#
loop_
_entity_poly.entity_id
_entity_poly.type
_entity_poly.pdbx_seq_one_letter_code
_entity_poly.pdbx_strand_id
1 'polypeptide(L)'
;MRAREMTARSALDEVTDTGAFGRSPSTFRSFVSRDRRFPAVAGRYHLYVSYACPWASRCLAFLKLKGLDHAIGVTVVKPIFERTKKSDEHLGWVFPAAADEEPGAEPDLLNGARSVRELYEIARSNYAGKPTVPVLWDKQLKTVVNNESSEIIRMLNDEFNGITRNPGLDLYPAHLQASIDEANELVYDAINNSVYKCGFAKKKDDRVLVPDLGSLNSIHDRLVL
;
A
#
# COMPACT_ATOMS: atom_id res chain seq x y z
N MET A 1 -5.01 -34.63 13.14
CA MET A 1 -5.55 -33.40 12.53
C MET A 1 -4.39 -32.63 11.90
N ARG A 2 -4.25 -32.62 10.58
CA ARG A 2 -3.32 -31.69 9.92
C ARG A 2 -3.92 -30.30 10.07
N ALA A 3 -3.19 -29.36 10.67
CA ALA A 3 -3.55 -27.96 10.59
C ALA A 3 -3.71 -27.64 9.09
N ARG A 4 -4.87 -27.09 8.69
CA ARG A 4 -5.00 -26.50 7.36
C ARG A 4 -3.94 -25.41 7.29
N GLU A 5 -2.89 -25.60 6.50
CA GLU A 5 -2.00 -24.50 6.13
C GLU A 5 -2.87 -23.41 5.53
N MET A 6 -3.01 -22.29 6.23
CA MET A 6 -3.72 -21.14 5.69
C MET A 6 -2.82 -20.52 4.64
N THR A 7 -3.19 -20.73 3.38
CA THR A 7 -2.51 -20.16 2.22
C THR A 7 -2.72 -18.65 2.19
N ALA A 8 -1.65 -17.91 1.89
CA ALA A 8 -1.76 -16.48 1.61
C ALA A 8 -2.71 -16.27 0.42
N ARG A 9 -3.40 -15.12 0.42
CA ARG A 9 -4.35 -14.75 -0.64
C ARG A 9 -3.74 -13.72 -1.59
N SER A 10 -4.16 -13.77 -2.84
CA SER A 10 -3.80 -12.85 -3.92
C SER A 10 -5.01 -12.00 -4.36
N ALA A 11 -4.80 -11.04 -5.26
CA ALA A 11 -5.91 -10.27 -5.83
C ALA A 11 -6.86 -11.13 -6.70
N LEU A 12 -6.38 -12.26 -7.23
CA LEU A 12 -7.20 -13.19 -8.02
C LEU A 12 -8.23 -13.93 -7.16
N ASP A 13 -7.97 -14.02 -5.86
CA ASP A 13 -8.86 -14.64 -4.87
C ASP A 13 -9.96 -13.68 -4.37
N GLU A 14 -9.98 -12.44 -4.88
CA GLU A 14 -10.95 -11.40 -4.53
C GLU A 14 -12.11 -11.32 -5.53
N VAL A 15 -12.29 -12.34 -6.37
CA VAL A 15 -13.47 -12.44 -7.23
C VAL A 15 -14.56 -13.23 -6.52
N THR A 16 -15.71 -12.59 -6.29
CA THR A 16 -16.88 -13.19 -5.65
C THR A 16 -17.48 -14.30 -6.52
N ASP A 17 -18.36 -15.12 -5.93
CA ASP A 17 -19.12 -16.15 -6.66
C ASP A 17 -19.98 -15.55 -7.79
N THR A 18 -20.35 -14.27 -7.67
CA THR A 18 -21.06 -13.55 -8.73
C THR A 18 -20.18 -13.23 -9.93
N GLY A 19 -18.84 -13.21 -9.78
CA GLY A 19 -17.88 -12.86 -10.84
C GLY A 19 -17.28 -11.46 -10.72
N ALA A 20 -17.73 -10.69 -9.72
CA ALA A 20 -17.29 -9.32 -9.45
C ALA A 20 -16.04 -9.28 -8.55
N PHE A 21 -15.18 -8.30 -8.76
CA PHE A 21 -14.02 -8.07 -7.90
C PHE A 21 -14.42 -7.30 -6.63
N GLY A 22 -14.19 -7.91 -5.46
CA GLY A 22 -14.41 -7.33 -4.13
C GLY A 22 -13.10 -7.21 -3.36
N ARG A 23 -12.53 -6.00 -3.32
CA ARG A 23 -11.27 -5.74 -2.61
C ARG A 23 -11.42 -6.01 -1.11
N SER A 24 -10.57 -6.88 -0.56
CA SER A 24 -10.46 -7.11 0.88
C SER A 24 -9.80 -5.89 1.56
N PRO A 25 -10.28 -5.47 2.74
CA PRO A 25 -9.69 -4.36 3.46
C PRO A 25 -8.30 -4.69 4.00
N SER A 26 -7.47 -3.65 4.14
CA SER A 26 -6.18 -3.73 4.84
C SER A 26 -6.35 -4.07 6.32
N THR A 27 -5.42 -4.87 6.86
CA THR A 27 -5.57 -5.55 8.17
C THR A 27 -4.68 -4.97 9.27
N PHE A 28 -3.55 -4.34 8.92
CA PHE A 28 -2.71 -3.60 9.86
C PHE A 28 -3.07 -2.12 9.80
N ARG A 29 -3.65 -1.61 10.89
CA ARG A 29 -4.27 -0.28 10.97
C ARG A 29 -3.81 0.52 12.18
N SER A 30 -2.60 0.24 12.68
CA SER A 30 -2.03 1.05 13.77
C SER A 30 -1.52 2.38 13.22
N PHE A 31 -1.40 3.37 14.11
CA PHE A 31 -0.96 4.72 13.75
C PHE A 31 0.34 5.09 14.46
N VAL A 32 1.22 5.77 13.71
CA VAL A 32 2.29 6.57 14.29
C VAL A 32 1.64 7.77 15.00
N SER A 33 1.99 8.00 16.25
CA SER A 33 1.57 9.21 16.99
C SER A 33 2.41 9.39 18.25
N ARG A 34 2.58 10.65 18.66
CA ARG A 34 3.53 11.08 19.71
C ARG A 34 3.38 10.35 21.06
N ASP A 35 2.17 9.96 21.43
CA ASP A 35 1.85 9.37 22.75
C ASP A 35 1.47 7.89 22.69
N ARG A 36 1.77 7.21 21.58
CA ARG A 36 1.38 5.80 21.38
C ARG A 36 2.57 4.89 21.21
N ARG A 37 2.26 3.59 21.07
CA ARG A 37 3.20 2.48 20.79
C ARG A 37 4.20 2.77 19.66
N PHE A 38 3.81 3.62 18.70
CA PHE A 38 4.61 4.00 17.54
C PHE A 38 4.84 5.53 17.52
N PRO A 39 5.80 6.07 18.29
CA PRO A 39 6.15 7.49 18.25
C PRO A 39 6.93 7.88 16.99
N ALA A 40 6.65 9.06 16.44
CA ALA A 40 7.39 9.61 15.29
C ALA A 40 8.86 9.88 15.65
N VAL A 41 9.75 8.98 15.23
CA VAL A 41 11.20 9.02 15.51
C VAL A 41 11.97 8.79 14.21
N ALA A 42 12.93 9.68 13.93
CA ALA A 42 13.80 9.59 12.76
C ALA A 42 14.58 8.27 12.79
N GLY A 43 14.66 7.59 11.65
CA GLY A 43 15.37 6.34 11.51
C GLY A 43 14.69 5.12 12.14
N ARG A 44 13.49 5.24 12.74
CA ARG A 44 12.76 4.08 13.31
C ARG A 44 11.95 3.31 12.27
N TYR A 45 11.39 4.00 11.27
CA TYR A 45 10.44 3.41 10.34
C TYR A 45 11.07 3.08 8.99
N HIS A 46 10.46 2.13 8.29
CA HIS A 46 10.83 1.72 6.94
C HIS A 46 9.58 1.51 6.08
N LEU A 47 9.62 1.88 4.82
CA LEU A 47 8.50 1.75 3.89
C LEU A 47 8.86 0.75 2.79
N TYR A 48 8.14 -0.37 2.74
CA TYR A 48 8.26 -1.32 1.63
C TYR A 48 7.22 -1.03 0.56
N VAL A 49 7.68 -0.94 -0.70
CA VAL A 49 6.89 -0.42 -1.82
C VAL A 49 7.19 -1.19 -3.10
N SER A 50 6.32 -1.05 -4.10
CA SER A 50 6.64 -1.35 -5.49
C SER A 50 6.32 -0.13 -6.34
N TYR A 51 7.19 0.24 -7.27
CA TYR A 51 6.89 1.31 -8.24
C TYR A 51 5.70 0.95 -9.15
N ALA A 52 5.38 -0.34 -9.32
CA ALA A 52 4.23 -0.80 -10.09
C ALA A 52 2.88 -0.65 -9.34
N CYS A 53 2.89 -0.38 -8.03
CA CYS A 53 1.67 -0.31 -7.22
C CYS A 53 1.23 1.14 -6.99
N PRO A 54 0.07 1.59 -7.51
CA PRO A 54 -0.36 2.99 -7.35
C PRO A 54 -0.59 3.38 -5.89
N TRP A 55 -1.06 2.45 -5.04
CA TRP A 55 -1.24 2.66 -3.61
C TRP A 55 0.09 2.92 -2.88
N ALA A 56 1.15 2.22 -3.29
CA ALA A 56 2.49 2.42 -2.73
C ALA A 56 3.13 3.70 -3.28
N SER A 57 2.95 3.99 -4.57
CA SER A 57 3.40 5.23 -5.20
C SER A 57 2.82 6.47 -4.53
N ARG A 58 1.56 6.43 -4.06
CA ARG A 58 0.97 7.50 -3.25
C ARG A 58 1.79 7.79 -1.99
N CYS A 59 2.23 6.74 -1.28
CA CYS A 59 3.04 6.89 -0.06
C CYS A 59 4.44 7.41 -0.38
N LEU A 60 5.05 6.97 -1.48
CA LEU A 60 6.35 7.49 -1.94
C LEU A 60 6.28 8.97 -2.30
N ALA A 61 5.21 9.41 -2.96
CA ALA A 61 4.99 10.81 -3.28
C ALA A 61 4.91 11.65 -2.00
N PHE A 62 4.10 11.25 -1.01
CA PHE A 62 4.03 11.93 0.28
C PHE A 62 5.38 11.96 1.01
N LEU A 63 6.08 10.83 1.05
CA LEU A 63 7.41 10.73 1.67
C LEU A 63 8.38 11.78 1.08
N LYS A 64 8.42 11.89 -0.26
CA LYS A 64 9.31 12.82 -0.97
C LYS A 64 8.84 14.28 -0.86
N LEU A 65 7.54 14.55 -1.02
CA LEU A 65 6.97 15.90 -0.89
C LEU A 65 7.18 16.47 0.51
N LYS A 66 7.04 15.65 1.55
CA LYS A 66 7.33 16.06 2.94
C LYS A 66 8.84 16.15 3.21
N GLY A 67 9.67 15.49 2.42
CA GLY A 67 11.13 15.46 2.61
C GLY A 67 11.53 14.53 3.76
N LEU A 68 10.83 13.41 3.91
CA LEU A 68 11.01 12.40 4.96
C LEU A 68 11.92 11.25 4.55
N ASP A 69 12.43 11.24 3.33
CA ASP A 69 13.30 10.20 2.77
C ASP A 69 14.67 10.11 3.45
N HIS A 70 15.05 11.13 4.23
CA HIS A 70 16.22 11.08 5.11
C HIS A 70 15.94 10.39 6.46
N ALA A 71 14.67 10.24 6.85
CA ALA A 71 14.25 9.77 8.17
C ALA A 71 13.52 8.42 8.12
N ILE A 72 12.88 8.08 7.01
CA ILE A 72 12.17 6.81 6.80
C ILE A 72 12.85 6.10 5.64
N GLY A 73 13.40 4.92 5.91
CA GLY A 73 14.04 4.11 4.88
C GLY A 73 13.01 3.57 3.89
N VAL A 74 13.45 3.23 2.68
CA VAL A 74 12.60 2.65 1.64
C VAL A 74 13.28 1.42 1.07
N THR A 75 12.52 0.36 0.81
CA THR A 75 12.98 -0.77 -0.02
C THR A 75 11.92 -1.07 -1.06
N VAL A 76 12.37 -1.19 -2.31
CA VAL A 76 11.51 -1.43 -3.47
C VAL A 76 11.57 -2.91 -3.85
N VAL A 77 10.41 -3.56 -3.96
CA VAL A 77 10.28 -4.95 -4.45
C VAL A 77 10.30 -5.00 -5.97
N LYS A 78 10.51 -6.20 -6.53
CA LYS A 78 10.38 -6.44 -7.98
C LYS A 78 9.01 -5.99 -8.51
N PRO A 79 8.93 -5.52 -9.77
CA PRO A 79 7.68 -5.06 -10.36
C PRO A 79 6.72 -6.21 -10.76
N ILE A 80 7.26 -7.42 -10.93
CA ILE A 80 6.50 -8.60 -11.38
C ILE A 80 6.21 -9.51 -10.18
N PHE A 81 5.00 -10.06 -10.12
CA PHE A 81 4.65 -11.04 -9.10
C PHE A 81 5.37 -12.36 -9.34
N GLU A 82 6.00 -12.88 -8.29
CA GLU A 82 6.71 -14.14 -8.29
C GLU A 82 6.28 -15.01 -7.12
N ARG A 83 6.73 -16.26 -7.11
CA ARG A 83 6.40 -17.23 -6.05
C ARG A 83 6.99 -16.78 -4.72
N THR A 84 6.11 -16.57 -3.74
CA THR A 84 6.50 -16.05 -2.41
C THR A 84 7.09 -17.11 -1.48
N LYS A 85 6.75 -18.38 -1.68
CA LYS A 85 7.30 -19.53 -0.93
C LYS A 85 7.50 -20.73 -1.83
N LYS A 86 8.55 -21.50 -1.58
CA LYS A 86 8.78 -22.78 -2.29
C LYS A 86 7.76 -23.86 -1.94
N SER A 87 7.09 -23.75 -0.79
CA SER A 87 6.16 -24.75 -0.26
C SER A 87 4.74 -24.65 -0.80
N ASP A 88 4.40 -23.57 -1.52
CA ASP A 88 3.07 -23.36 -2.09
C ASP A 88 3.11 -22.59 -3.41
N GLU A 89 1.95 -22.41 -4.03
CA GLU A 89 1.77 -21.75 -5.34
C GLU A 89 1.48 -20.24 -5.23
N HIS A 90 1.58 -19.64 -4.04
CA HIS A 90 1.19 -18.24 -3.86
C HIS A 90 2.18 -17.28 -4.56
N LEU A 91 1.66 -16.50 -5.51
CA LEU A 91 2.37 -15.43 -6.21
C LEU A 91 2.13 -14.07 -5.54
N GLY A 92 3.16 -13.23 -5.46
CA GLY A 92 3.08 -11.90 -4.88
C GLY A 92 4.38 -11.12 -5.00
N TRP A 93 4.52 -10.09 -4.18
CA TRP A 93 5.69 -9.21 -4.17
C TRP A 93 6.93 -9.91 -3.59
N VAL A 94 7.99 -9.96 -4.39
CA VAL A 94 9.27 -10.63 -4.07
C VAL A 94 10.41 -9.61 -4.14
N PHE A 95 11.39 -9.75 -3.24
CA PHE A 95 12.62 -8.98 -3.27
C PHE A 95 13.63 -9.66 -4.22
N PRO A 96 14.43 -8.90 -4.98
CA PRO A 96 15.55 -9.49 -5.69
C PRO A 96 16.55 -10.09 -4.68
N ALA A 97 17.26 -11.14 -5.08
CA ALA A 97 18.30 -11.77 -4.30
C ALA A 97 19.60 -10.95 -4.26
N ALA A 98 19.85 -10.15 -5.30
CA ALA A 98 20.99 -9.24 -5.41
C ALA A 98 20.56 -7.86 -5.95
N ALA A 99 21.32 -6.82 -5.64
CA ALA A 99 20.98 -5.44 -6.00
C ALA A 99 20.99 -5.17 -7.52
N ASP A 100 21.66 -6.01 -8.31
CA ASP A 100 21.78 -5.92 -9.75
C ASP A 100 20.83 -6.87 -10.51
N GLU A 101 20.03 -7.67 -9.80
CA GLU A 101 19.11 -8.64 -10.42
C GLU A 101 17.91 -7.97 -11.11
N GLU A 102 17.34 -6.93 -10.50
CA GLU A 102 16.18 -6.21 -11.02
C GLU A 102 16.40 -4.70 -10.89
N PRO A 103 16.52 -3.96 -12.01
CA PRO A 103 16.74 -2.52 -11.97
C PRO A 103 15.69 -1.76 -11.15
N GLY A 104 16.14 -1.04 -10.13
CA GLY A 104 15.29 -0.21 -9.27
C GLY A 104 14.57 -0.98 -8.15
N ALA A 105 14.81 -2.28 -8.02
CA ALA A 105 14.43 -3.06 -6.84
C ALA A 105 15.67 -3.40 -6.01
N GLU A 106 15.48 -3.67 -4.71
CA GLU A 106 16.57 -3.88 -3.76
C GLU A 106 16.28 -5.09 -2.85
N PRO A 107 17.29 -5.88 -2.46
CA PRO A 107 17.12 -6.94 -1.48
C PRO A 107 16.68 -6.36 -0.12
N ASP A 108 15.87 -7.10 0.63
CA ASP A 108 15.52 -6.70 2.00
C ASP A 108 16.69 -6.97 2.97
N LEU A 109 17.58 -5.99 3.11
CA LEU A 109 18.70 -6.05 4.04
C LEU A 109 18.28 -5.89 5.52
N LEU A 110 17.04 -5.46 5.77
CA LEU A 110 16.58 -5.18 7.14
C LEU A 110 16.11 -6.46 7.86
N ASN A 111 15.27 -7.28 7.21
CA ASN A 111 14.78 -8.52 7.81
C ASN A 111 15.31 -9.78 7.12
N GLY A 112 16.00 -9.64 5.97
CA GLY A 112 16.40 -10.78 5.15
C GLY A 112 15.21 -11.48 4.50
N ALA A 113 14.07 -10.81 4.37
CA ALA A 113 12.88 -11.39 3.77
C ALA A 113 13.06 -11.55 2.25
N ARG A 114 12.59 -12.66 1.70
CA ARG A 114 12.57 -12.89 0.24
C ARG A 114 11.29 -12.41 -0.40
N SER A 115 10.23 -12.24 0.38
CA SER A 115 8.96 -11.73 -0.12
C SER A 115 8.25 -10.85 0.92
N VAL A 116 7.34 -10.00 0.45
CA VAL A 116 6.50 -9.19 1.36
C VAL A 116 5.64 -10.07 2.25
N ARG A 117 5.24 -11.27 1.78
CA ARG A 117 4.55 -12.26 2.61
C ARG A 117 5.35 -12.62 3.86
N GLU A 118 6.65 -12.83 3.74
CA GLU A 118 7.50 -13.15 4.89
C GLU A 118 7.50 -11.99 5.93
N LEU A 119 7.43 -10.72 5.51
CA LEU A 119 7.27 -9.58 6.43
C LEU A 119 5.98 -9.65 7.26
N TYR A 120 4.86 -10.02 6.62
CA TYR A 120 3.57 -10.16 7.32
C TYR A 120 3.58 -11.32 8.31
N GLU A 121 4.27 -12.41 7.96
CA GLU A 121 4.43 -13.58 8.83
C GLU A 121 5.36 -13.29 10.02
N ILE A 122 6.39 -12.46 9.84
CA ILE A 122 7.22 -11.92 10.94
C ILE A 122 6.35 -11.09 11.88
N ALA A 123 5.52 -10.20 11.33
CA ALA A 123 4.68 -9.30 12.13
C ALA A 123 3.55 -10.00 12.89
N ARG A 124 2.99 -11.08 12.32
CA ARG A 124 1.92 -11.87 12.94
C ARG A 124 2.01 -13.32 12.47
N SER A 125 2.36 -14.22 13.41
CA SER A 125 2.32 -15.66 13.15
C SER A 125 0.91 -16.08 12.73
N ASN A 126 0.81 -16.87 11.66
CA ASN A 126 -0.45 -17.32 11.04
C ASN A 126 -1.28 -16.22 10.35
N TYR A 127 -0.65 -15.19 9.78
CA TYR A 127 -1.35 -14.25 8.91
C TYR A 127 -1.98 -14.96 7.69
N ALA A 128 -3.30 -14.88 7.57
CA ALA A 128 -4.09 -15.48 6.47
C ALA A 128 -4.71 -14.44 5.53
N GLY A 129 -4.22 -13.19 5.59
CA GLY A 129 -4.67 -12.13 4.69
C GLY A 129 -3.86 -12.09 3.40
N LYS A 130 -4.06 -11.00 2.65
CA LYS A 130 -3.30 -10.68 1.44
C LYS A 130 -2.08 -9.84 1.82
N PRO A 131 -0.84 -10.30 1.59
CA PRO A 131 0.34 -9.46 1.76
C PRO A 131 0.38 -8.40 0.66
N THR A 132 0.28 -7.12 1.04
CA THR A 132 0.23 -5.99 0.11
C THR A 132 1.40 -5.03 0.34
N VAL A 133 1.72 -4.24 -0.69
CA VAL A 133 2.43 -2.96 -0.54
C VAL A 133 1.42 -1.82 -0.70
N PRO A 134 1.60 -0.66 -0.03
CA PRO A 134 2.73 -0.31 0.84
C PRO A 134 2.69 -1.04 2.20
N VAL A 135 3.86 -1.17 2.83
CA VAL A 135 4.01 -1.62 4.23
C VAL A 135 4.80 -0.58 4.99
N LEU A 136 4.18 0.09 5.97
CA LEU A 136 4.90 0.89 6.95
C LEU A 136 5.37 -0.03 8.08
N TRP A 137 6.67 -0.23 8.18
CA TRP A 137 7.33 -1.15 9.08
C TRP A 137 8.00 -0.42 10.24
N ASP A 138 7.86 -0.96 11.46
CA ASP A 138 8.62 -0.52 12.63
C ASP A 138 9.85 -1.41 12.81
N LYS A 139 11.05 -0.84 12.66
CA LYS A 139 12.31 -1.56 12.80
C LYS A 139 12.59 -2.01 14.23
N GLN A 140 12.08 -1.29 15.23
CA GLN A 140 12.32 -1.60 16.64
C GLN A 140 11.46 -2.77 17.10
N LEU A 141 10.17 -2.73 16.78
CA LEU A 141 9.22 -3.78 17.17
C LEU A 141 9.11 -4.92 16.17
N LYS A 142 9.80 -4.83 15.02
CA LYS A 142 9.78 -5.80 13.92
C LYS A 142 8.35 -6.21 13.54
N THR A 143 7.52 -5.22 13.27
CA THR A 143 6.10 -5.42 12.96
C THR A 143 5.61 -4.42 11.92
N VAL A 144 4.52 -4.78 11.24
CA VAL A 144 3.80 -3.87 10.36
C VAL A 144 2.99 -2.90 11.22
N VAL A 145 3.26 -1.60 11.09
CA VAL A 145 2.46 -0.54 11.71
C VAL A 145 1.14 -0.44 10.97
N ASN A 146 1.22 -0.24 9.65
CA ASN A 146 0.07 0.03 8.80
C ASN A 146 0.32 -0.46 7.36
N ASN A 147 -0.72 -1.00 6.71
CA ASN A 147 -0.69 -1.38 5.30
C ASN A 147 -1.84 -0.76 4.47
N GLU A 148 -2.46 0.30 4.98
CA GLU A 148 -3.47 1.11 4.33
C GLU A 148 -2.84 2.42 3.82
N SER A 149 -2.69 2.54 2.51
CA SER A 149 -2.02 3.69 1.88
C SER A 149 -2.67 5.03 2.22
N SER A 150 -4.00 5.07 2.34
CA SER A 150 -4.74 6.30 2.64
C SER A 150 -4.50 6.79 4.06
N GLU A 151 -4.21 5.91 5.02
CA GLU A 151 -3.85 6.27 6.38
C GLU A 151 -2.37 6.61 6.51
N ILE A 152 -1.49 5.84 5.83
CA ILE A 152 -0.05 6.09 5.82
C ILE A 152 0.26 7.51 5.38
N ILE A 153 -0.38 7.99 4.31
CA ILE A 153 -0.14 9.36 3.83
C ILE A 153 -0.57 10.44 4.83
N ARG A 154 -1.61 10.21 5.64
CA ARG A 154 -2.03 11.15 6.69
C ARG A 154 -0.99 11.19 7.82
N MET A 155 -0.47 10.03 8.22
CA MET A 155 0.63 9.96 9.19
C MET A 155 1.88 10.68 8.69
N LEU A 156 2.26 10.47 7.42
CA LEU A 156 3.40 11.17 6.82
C LEU A 156 3.18 12.69 6.73
N ASN A 157 1.93 13.14 6.54
CA ASN A 157 1.58 14.56 6.48
C ASN A 157 1.80 15.27 7.83
N ASP A 158 1.31 14.67 8.93
CA ASP A 158 1.16 15.38 10.20
C ASP A 158 2.16 14.91 11.28
N GLU A 159 2.25 13.61 11.49
CA GLU A 159 2.89 13.04 12.69
C GLU A 159 4.41 13.23 12.70
N PHE A 160 5.01 13.39 11.50
CA PHE A 160 6.45 13.60 11.34
C PHE A 160 6.83 15.08 11.16
N ASN A 161 5.92 16.03 11.40
CA ASN A 161 6.21 17.47 11.21
C ASN A 161 7.40 17.98 12.03
N GLY A 162 7.72 17.36 13.17
CA GLY A 162 8.91 17.69 13.96
C GLY A 162 10.25 17.21 13.40
N ILE A 163 10.24 16.36 12.36
CA ILE A 163 11.43 15.72 11.75
C ILE A 163 11.56 16.06 10.26
N THR A 164 10.44 16.34 9.61
CA THR A 164 10.34 16.55 8.17
C THR A 164 11.12 17.78 7.70
N ARG A 165 11.64 17.74 6.46
CA ARG A 165 12.34 18.90 5.86
C ARG A 165 11.38 19.99 5.35
N ASN A 166 10.10 19.66 5.13
CA ASN A 166 9.05 20.59 4.72
C ASN A 166 7.91 20.65 5.77
N PRO A 167 8.16 21.21 6.97
CA PRO A 167 7.18 21.19 8.07
C PRO A 167 5.96 22.09 7.82
N GLY A 168 6.09 23.12 6.96
CA GLY A 168 4.98 23.99 6.57
C GLY A 168 4.10 23.45 5.44
N LEU A 169 4.48 22.35 4.79
CA LEU A 169 3.66 21.73 3.74
C LEU A 169 2.58 20.86 4.37
N ASP A 170 1.33 21.27 4.21
CA ASP A 170 0.16 20.50 4.60
C ASP A 170 -0.64 20.09 3.35
N LEU A 171 -0.65 18.79 3.06
CA LEU A 171 -1.38 18.20 1.93
C LEU A 171 -2.83 17.84 2.30
N TYR A 172 -3.26 18.17 3.52
CA TYR A 172 -4.63 17.97 4.00
C TYR A 172 -5.10 19.08 4.96
N PRO A 173 -5.00 20.36 4.54
CA PRO A 173 -5.27 21.47 5.42
C PRO A 173 -6.75 21.57 5.79
N ALA A 174 -7.01 21.93 7.05
CA ALA A 174 -8.35 21.94 7.66
C ALA A 174 -9.45 22.57 6.79
N HIS A 175 -9.14 23.70 6.14
CA HIS A 175 -10.09 24.44 5.31
C HIS A 175 -10.45 23.78 3.97
N LEU A 176 -9.71 22.75 3.54
CA LEU A 176 -9.98 21.99 2.31
C LEU A 176 -10.39 20.53 2.56
N GLN A 177 -10.42 20.07 3.82
CA GLN A 177 -10.62 18.64 4.13
C GLN A 177 -11.89 18.07 3.52
N ALA A 178 -13.02 18.77 3.67
CA ALA A 178 -14.30 18.34 3.12
C ALA A 178 -14.24 18.16 1.58
N SER A 179 -13.66 19.13 0.87
CA SER A 179 -13.50 19.06 -0.59
C SER A 179 -12.53 17.97 -1.03
N ILE A 180 -11.46 17.76 -0.26
CA ILE A 180 -10.48 16.70 -0.51
C ILE A 180 -11.12 15.32 -0.31
N ASP A 181 -11.92 15.15 0.74
CA ASP A 181 -12.59 13.88 1.03
C ASP A 181 -13.65 13.56 -0.01
N GLU A 182 -14.48 14.53 -0.41
CA GLU A 182 -15.44 14.38 -1.51
C GLU A 182 -14.75 13.96 -2.81
N ALA A 183 -13.65 14.63 -3.17
CA ALA A 183 -12.87 14.29 -4.35
C ALA A 183 -12.23 12.91 -4.25
N ASN A 184 -11.71 12.53 -3.07
CA ASN A 184 -11.10 11.23 -2.84
C ASN A 184 -12.13 10.10 -2.98
N GLU A 185 -13.33 10.26 -2.44
CA GLU A 185 -14.41 9.28 -2.56
C GLU A 185 -14.77 9.04 -4.03
N LEU A 186 -15.04 10.13 -4.77
CA LEU A 186 -15.35 10.07 -6.20
C LEU A 186 -14.22 9.37 -7.00
N VAL A 187 -12.98 9.84 -6.84
CA VAL A 187 -11.83 9.32 -7.59
C VAL A 187 -11.52 7.87 -7.21
N TYR A 188 -11.64 7.51 -5.92
CA TYR A 188 -11.40 6.14 -5.48
C TYR A 188 -12.38 5.17 -6.11
N ASP A 189 -13.68 5.45 -6.00
CA ASP A 189 -14.70 4.53 -6.48
C ASP A 189 -14.82 4.52 -7.99
N ALA A 190 -14.80 5.69 -8.65
CA ALA A 190 -15.01 5.79 -10.09
C ALA A 190 -13.77 5.46 -10.92
N ILE A 191 -12.56 5.65 -10.38
CA ILE A 191 -11.31 5.51 -11.14
C ILE A 191 -10.37 4.49 -10.49
N ASN A 192 -9.81 4.82 -9.33
CA ASN A 192 -8.67 4.08 -8.78
C ASN A 192 -9.00 2.61 -8.53
N ASN A 193 -10.16 2.32 -7.97
CA ASN A 193 -10.60 0.95 -7.73
C ASN A 193 -11.37 0.37 -8.91
N SER A 194 -12.05 1.21 -9.70
CA SER A 194 -12.85 0.74 -10.84
C SER A 194 -12.00 0.06 -11.90
N VAL A 195 -10.82 0.58 -12.26
CA VAL A 195 -9.95 -0.10 -13.24
C VAL A 195 -9.60 -1.55 -12.84
N TYR A 196 -9.49 -1.83 -11.53
CA TYR A 196 -9.33 -3.19 -11.02
C TYR A 196 -10.61 -4.01 -11.11
N LYS A 197 -11.77 -3.42 -10.82
CA LYS A 197 -13.08 -4.07 -11.01
C LYS A 197 -13.24 -4.53 -12.46
N CYS A 198 -12.91 -3.67 -13.42
CA CYS A 198 -12.99 -3.97 -14.84
C CYS A 198 -12.00 -5.08 -15.25
N GLY A 199 -10.75 -4.95 -14.81
CA GLY A 199 -9.67 -5.86 -15.20
C GLY A 199 -9.79 -7.28 -14.63
N PHE A 200 -10.33 -7.41 -13.40
CA PHE A 200 -10.47 -8.71 -12.73
C PHE A 200 -11.85 -9.36 -12.85
N ALA A 201 -12.85 -8.67 -13.39
CA ALA A 201 -14.18 -9.23 -13.60
C ALA A 201 -14.16 -10.44 -14.54
N LYS A 202 -14.76 -11.56 -14.07
CA LYS A 202 -14.81 -12.84 -14.80
C LYS A 202 -16.01 -12.93 -15.75
N LYS A 203 -17.05 -12.11 -15.59
CA LYS A 203 -18.24 -12.06 -16.46
C LYS A 203 -18.31 -10.74 -17.23
N LYS A 204 -18.91 -10.79 -18.42
CA LYS A 204 -19.02 -9.64 -19.32
C LYS A 204 -19.84 -8.49 -18.72
N ASP A 205 -20.91 -8.80 -17.98
CA ASP A 205 -21.78 -7.78 -17.38
C ASP A 205 -21.18 -7.12 -16.14
N ASP A 206 -20.21 -7.79 -15.48
CA ASP A 206 -19.45 -7.25 -14.35
C ASP A 206 -18.23 -6.42 -14.80
N ARG A 207 -17.85 -6.53 -16.09
CA ARG A 207 -16.85 -5.67 -16.70
C ARG A 207 -17.51 -4.33 -16.96
N VAL A 208 -17.40 -3.42 -16.00
CA VAL A 208 -17.67 -2.01 -16.21
C VAL A 208 -16.67 -1.49 -17.25
N LEU A 209 -16.92 -1.65 -18.55
CA LEU A 209 -15.93 -1.40 -19.61
C LEU A 209 -15.51 0.07 -19.75
N VAL A 210 -16.09 0.93 -18.93
CA VAL A 210 -15.83 2.36 -18.95
C VAL A 210 -15.72 2.81 -17.49
N PRO A 211 -14.58 3.35 -17.02
CA PRO A 211 -14.62 4.18 -15.81
C PRO A 211 -15.77 5.16 -16.02
N ASP A 212 -16.62 5.37 -15.01
CA ASP A 212 -17.79 6.23 -15.16
C ASP A 212 -17.39 7.54 -15.86
N LEU A 213 -17.75 7.67 -17.15
CA LEU A 213 -17.34 8.83 -17.95
C LEU A 213 -17.94 10.10 -17.36
N GLY A 214 -19.07 10.00 -16.65
CA GLY A 214 -19.64 11.10 -15.88
C GLY A 214 -18.67 11.58 -14.81
N SER A 215 -18.07 10.67 -14.04
CA SER A 215 -17.04 11.00 -13.05
C SER A 215 -15.77 11.56 -13.69
N LEU A 216 -15.29 11.03 -14.82
CA LEU A 216 -14.13 11.58 -15.52
C LEU A 216 -14.39 12.99 -16.07
N ASN A 217 -15.57 13.24 -16.63
CA ASN A 217 -15.98 14.57 -17.08
C ASN A 217 -16.13 15.55 -15.91
N SER A 218 -16.73 15.10 -14.79
CA SER A 218 -16.81 15.89 -13.56
C SER A 218 -15.43 16.31 -13.04
N ILE A 219 -14.45 15.40 -13.11
CA ILE A 219 -13.06 15.72 -12.75
C ILE A 219 -12.43 16.69 -13.76
N HIS A 220 -12.66 16.49 -15.06
CA HIS A 220 -12.20 17.40 -16.10
C HIS A 220 -12.71 18.83 -15.88
N ASP A 221 -14.02 18.99 -15.64
CA ASP A 221 -14.65 20.30 -15.43
C ASP A 221 -14.08 21.01 -14.19
N ARG A 222 -13.70 20.26 -13.14
CA ARG A 222 -13.06 20.80 -11.93
C ARG A 222 -11.61 21.26 -12.15
N LEU A 223 -10.93 20.80 -13.21
CA LEU A 223 -9.52 21.11 -13.50
C LEU A 223 -9.32 22.22 -14.54
N VAL A 224 -10.36 22.61 -15.27
CA VAL A 224 -10.30 23.60 -16.37
C VAL A 224 -10.80 24.99 -15.94
N LEU A 225 -11.15 25.16 -14.66
CA LEU A 225 -11.45 26.46 -14.02
C LEU A 225 -10.18 27.09 -13.42
#